data_AF-A0A7W1KQH7-F1
#
_entry.id   AF-A0A7W1KQH7-F1
#
_cell.length_a   1.000
_cell.length_b   1.000
_cell.length_c   1.000
_cell.angle_alpha   90.00
_cell.angle_beta   90.00
_cell.angle_gamma   90.00
#
_symmetry.space_group_name_H-M   'P 1'
#
loop_
_entity.id
_entity.type
_entity.pdbx_description
1 polymer ?
#
loop_
_entity_poly.entity_id
_entity_poly.type
_entity_poly.pdbx_seq_one_letter_code
_entity_poly.pdbx_strand_id
1 'polypeptide(L)'
;MNWKEAAVVWARSRWKPMFIFTAACLLIGEQYPFSNFPMYSSFGSSTYYLYLADGMGAPVASLETIGMSTPTLKKVFSTEMRKERERLQIRAGELTPEQKQLVGERLLARLKNSPAARQRGGPKPEILRLYEVDISVRGGRFEKQTELVAESR
;
A
#
# COMPACT_ATOMS: atom_id res chain seq x y z
N MET A 1 -47.94 17.61 1.14
CA MET A 1 -47.10 17.89 2.32
C MET A 1 -47.20 19.38 2.62
N ASN A 2 -47.73 19.73 3.78
CA ASN A 2 -47.98 21.12 4.18
C ASN A 2 -46.65 21.77 4.63
N TRP A 3 -46.41 23.04 4.32
CA TRP A 3 -45.15 23.73 4.65
C TRP A 3 -44.86 23.72 6.17
N LYS A 4 -45.90 23.67 7.00
CA LYS A 4 -45.80 23.53 8.45
C LYS A 4 -45.24 22.16 8.89
N GLU A 5 -45.59 21.09 8.17
CA GLU A 5 -45.07 19.74 8.45
C GLU A 5 -43.59 19.64 8.05
N ALA A 6 -43.22 20.25 6.92
CA ALA A 6 -41.83 20.32 6.47
C ALA A 6 -40.94 21.09 7.48
N ALA A 7 -41.45 22.16 8.08
CA ALA A 7 -40.72 22.93 9.10
C ALA A 7 -40.44 22.11 10.37
N VAL A 8 -41.39 21.29 10.81
CA VAL A 8 -41.23 20.42 11.99
C VAL A 8 -40.26 19.27 11.72
N VAL A 9 -40.33 18.66 10.53
CA VAL A 9 -39.39 17.62 10.10
C VAL A 9 -37.97 18.20 9.96
N TRP A 10 -37.85 19.37 9.35
CA TRP A 10 -36.58 20.10 9.28
C TRP A 10 -36.04 20.39 10.68
N ALA A 11 -36.89 20.89 11.58
CA ALA A 11 -36.51 21.22 12.96
C ALA A 11 -35.98 20.02 13.76
N ARG A 12 -36.35 18.78 13.41
CA ARG A 12 -35.90 17.56 14.10
C ARG A 12 -34.80 16.80 13.35
N SER A 13 -34.42 17.25 12.15
CA SER A 13 -33.40 16.59 11.35
C SER A 13 -31.99 16.74 11.94
N ARG A 14 -31.26 15.63 12.06
CA ARG A 14 -29.84 15.60 12.47
C ARG A 14 -28.88 16.07 11.38
N TRP A 15 -29.39 16.35 10.17
CA TRP A 15 -28.61 16.75 9.00
C TRP A 15 -28.44 18.26 8.87
N LYS A 16 -29.13 19.07 9.69
CA LYS A 16 -28.97 20.52 9.73
C LYS A 16 -27.51 21.00 9.78
N PRO A 17 -26.62 20.48 10.66
CA PRO A 17 -25.23 20.94 10.69
C PRO A 17 -24.51 20.68 9.36
N MET A 18 -24.81 19.57 8.68
CA MET A 18 -24.25 19.28 7.35
C MET A 18 -24.75 20.29 6.30
N PHE A 19 -26.05 20.60 6.28
CA PHE A 19 -26.60 21.61 5.35
C PHE A 19 -26.08 23.02 5.64
N ILE A 20 -25.99 23.42 6.92
CA ILE A 20 -25.44 24.71 7.33
C ILE A 20 -23.97 24.80 6.91
N PHE A 21 -23.18 23.75 7.16
CA PHE A 21 -21.78 23.70 6.76
C PHE A 21 -21.61 23.79 5.24
N THR A 22 -22.39 23.03 4.49
CA THR A 22 -22.36 23.06 3.01
C THR A 22 -22.75 24.43 2.47
N ALA A 23 -23.80 25.06 3.02
CA ALA A 23 -24.21 26.40 2.63
C ALA A 23 -23.16 27.46 2.99
N ALA A 24 -22.51 27.32 4.14
CA ALA A 24 -21.41 28.20 4.55
C ALA A 24 -20.21 28.07 3.59
N CYS A 25 -19.81 26.86 3.21
CA CYS A 25 -18.77 26.63 2.21
C CYS A 25 -19.12 27.31 0.88
N LEU A 26 -20.35 27.14 0.38
CA LEU A 26 -20.81 27.79 -0.86
C LEU A 26 -20.76 29.32 -0.79
N LEU A 27 -21.15 29.93 0.34
CA LEU A 27 -21.10 31.38 0.53
C LEU A 27 -19.67 31.93 0.57
N ILE A 28 -18.72 31.15 1.07
CA ILE A 28 -17.29 31.49 1.14
C ILE A 28 -16.59 31.22 -0.21
N GLY A 29 -17.30 30.64 -1.18
CA GLY A 29 -16.75 30.26 -2.49
C GLY A 29 -15.96 28.94 -2.47
N GLU A 30 -16.01 28.20 -1.36
CA GLU A 30 -15.45 26.85 -1.27
C GLU A 30 -16.45 25.83 -1.82
N GLN A 31 -16.03 25.05 -2.82
CA GLN A 31 -16.89 24.05 -3.45
C GLN A 31 -17.01 22.74 -2.65
N TYR A 32 -16.84 22.70 -1.33
CA TYR A 32 -16.96 21.46 -0.55
C TYR A 32 -18.41 20.89 -0.62
N PRO A 33 -18.65 19.58 -0.87
CA PRO A 33 -17.70 18.47 -1.05
C PRO A 33 -17.27 18.19 -2.51
N PHE A 34 -17.65 19.03 -3.46
CA PHE A 34 -17.42 18.88 -4.92
C PHE A 34 -16.19 19.60 -5.45
N SER A 35 -15.42 20.25 -4.59
CA SER A 35 -14.17 20.90 -4.95
C SER A 35 -13.27 19.84 -5.55
N ASN A 36 -12.67 20.17 -6.71
CA ASN A 36 -11.56 19.43 -7.26
C ASN A 36 -10.36 19.58 -6.31
N PHE A 37 -10.41 18.94 -5.15
CA PHE A 37 -9.22 18.65 -4.39
C PHE A 37 -8.46 17.62 -5.22
N PRO A 38 -7.31 17.95 -5.84
CA PRO A 38 -6.43 16.91 -6.33
C PRO A 38 -6.01 16.09 -5.10
N MET A 39 -6.72 14.99 -4.86
CA MET A 39 -6.43 14.04 -3.79
C MET A 39 -5.02 13.45 -3.95
N TYR A 40 -4.46 13.59 -5.16
CA TYR A 40 -3.06 13.32 -5.51
C TYR A 40 -2.38 14.65 -5.83
N SER A 41 -1.73 15.28 -4.84
CA SER A 41 -1.03 16.56 -5.03
C SER A 41 0.19 16.45 -5.95
N SER A 42 0.72 15.25 -6.18
CA SER A 42 1.73 14.94 -7.19
C SER A 42 1.84 13.42 -7.38
N PHE A 43 2.10 12.97 -8.60
CA PHE A 43 2.61 11.62 -8.83
C PHE A 43 4.13 11.65 -8.58
N GLY A 44 4.62 10.82 -7.66
CA GLY A 44 6.05 10.67 -7.46
C GLY A 44 6.74 10.21 -8.74
N SER A 45 7.99 10.64 -8.96
CA SER A 45 8.80 10.23 -10.12
C SER A 45 9.16 8.75 -10.12
N SER A 46 8.91 8.05 -9.01
CA SER A 46 9.10 6.60 -8.87
C SER A 46 8.16 5.98 -7.84
N THR A 47 7.79 4.73 -8.05
CA THR A 47 7.11 3.86 -7.09
C THR A 47 7.58 2.43 -7.29
N TYR A 48 7.43 1.58 -6.28
CA TYR A 48 7.75 0.17 -6.42
C TYR A 48 6.62 -0.72 -5.87
N TYR A 49 6.55 -1.95 -6.34
CA TYR A 49 5.72 -2.99 -5.73
C TYR A 49 6.50 -4.29 -5.58
N LEU A 50 5.99 -5.15 -4.70
CA LEU A 50 6.57 -6.47 -4.47
C LEU A 50 5.60 -7.53 -4.96
N TYR A 51 6.14 -8.60 -5.51
CA TYR A 51 5.40 -9.82 -5.78
C TYR A 51 6.23 -11.05 -5.42
N LEU A 52 5.52 -12.16 -5.22
CA LEU A 52 6.13 -13.45 -4.93
C LEU A 52 6.14 -14.31 -6.18
N ALA A 53 7.16 -15.14 -6.32
CA ALA A 53 7.24 -16.14 -7.37
C ALA A 53 7.73 -17.48 -6.83
N ASP A 54 7.52 -18.55 -7.58
CA ASP A 54 8.06 -19.86 -7.29
C ASP A 54 9.57 -19.98 -7.67
N GLY A 55 10.14 -21.18 -7.50
CA GLY A 55 11.52 -21.48 -7.89
C GLY A 55 11.80 -21.42 -9.39
N MET A 56 10.76 -21.37 -10.23
CA MET A 56 10.87 -21.17 -11.68
C MET A 56 10.71 -19.71 -12.08
N GLY A 57 10.40 -18.82 -11.13
CA GLY A 57 10.14 -17.40 -11.37
C GLY A 57 8.71 -17.10 -11.82
N ALA A 58 7.78 -18.07 -11.77
CA ALA A 58 6.38 -17.83 -12.08
C ALA A 58 5.70 -17.09 -10.91
N PRO A 59 4.98 -15.98 -11.15
CA PRO A 59 4.30 -15.25 -10.09
C PRO A 59 3.28 -16.12 -9.35
N VAL A 60 3.25 -16.03 -8.01
CA VAL A 60 2.28 -16.72 -7.16
C VAL A 60 1.38 -15.74 -6.45
N ALA A 61 0.12 -16.14 -6.24
CA ALA A 61 -0.86 -15.33 -5.52
C ALA A 61 -0.44 -15.19 -4.05
N SER A 62 0.01 -14.00 -3.63
CA SER A 62 0.56 -13.81 -2.28
C SER A 62 -0.48 -14.07 -1.19
N LEU A 63 -1.74 -13.66 -1.40
CA LEU A 63 -2.79 -13.85 -0.42
C LEU A 63 -3.08 -15.34 -0.20
N GLU A 64 -3.10 -16.12 -1.28
CA GLU A 64 -3.34 -17.56 -1.23
C GLU A 64 -2.10 -18.34 -0.78
N THR A 65 -0.89 -17.86 -1.06
CA THR A 65 0.33 -18.63 -0.73
C THR A 65 0.78 -18.39 0.71
N ILE A 66 0.73 -17.13 1.18
CA ILE A 66 1.27 -16.71 2.48
C ILE A 66 0.25 -16.03 3.38
N GLY A 67 -1.02 -15.97 2.98
CA GLY A 67 -2.08 -15.34 3.77
C GLY A 67 -1.99 -13.81 3.83
N MET A 68 -1.20 -13.19 2.93
CA MET A 68 -0.90 -11.75 2.97
C MET A 68 -1.07 -11.10 1.59
N SER A 69 -1.81 -9.99 1.52
CA SER A 69 -1.96 -9.21 0.30
C SER A 69 -0.66 -8.49 -0.09
N THR A 70 -0.46 -8.19 -1.37
CA THR A 70 0.72 -7.46 -1.87
C THR A 70 0.95 -6.10 -1.20
N PRO A 71 -0.06 -5.28 -0.86
CA PRO A 71 0.17 -4.03 -0.12
C PRO A 71 0.66 -4.29 1.32
N THR A 72 0.12 -5.32 1.97
CA THR A 72 0.57 -5.71 3.32
C THR A 72 2.01 -6.22 3.27
N LEU A 73 2.35 -7.02 2.25
CA LEU A 73 3.71 -7.50 2.00
C LEU A 73 4.69 -6.32 1.84
N LYS A 74 4.35 -5.34 0.98
CA LYS A 74 5.13 -4.10 0.80
C LYS A 74 5.30 -3.33 2.12
N LYS A 75 4.23 -3.20 2.90
CA LYS A 75 4.27 -2.51 4.20
C LYS A 75 5.19 -3.23 5.20
N VAL A 76 5.12 -4.55 5.28
CA VAL A 76 6.00 -5.33 6.17
C VAL A 76 7.45 -5.21 5.71
N PHE A 77 7.74 -5.39 4.43
CA PHE A 77 9.08 -5.21 3.88
C PHE A 77 9.64 -3.81 4.14
N SER A 78 8.85 -2.76 3.88
CA SER A 78 9.25 -1.37 4.17
C SER A 78 9.56 -1.14 5.64
N THR A 79 8.81 -1.80 6.53
CA THR A 79 9.02 -1.73 7.98
C THR A 79 10.33 -2.41 8.38
N GLU A 80 10.61 -3.58 7.84
CA GLU A 80 11.86 -4.31 8.11
C GLU A 80 13.08 -3.57 7.52
N MET A 81 12.98 -3.00 6.32
CA MET A 81 14.01 -2.10 5.77
C MET A 81 14.24 -0.86 6.65
N ARG A 82 13.18 -0.31 7.26
CA ARG A 82 13.34 0.81 8.20
C ARG A 82 14.09 0.39 9.47
N LYS A 83 13.72 -0.74 10.08
CA LYS A 83 14.43 -1.28 11.25
C LYS A 83 15.90 -1.57 10.95
N GLU A 84 16.19 -2.10 9.77
CA GLU A 84 17.57 -2.38 9.37
C GLU A 84 18.39 -1.10 9.23
N ARG A 85 17.81 -0.03 8.67
CA ARG A 85 18.45 1.30 8.62
C ARG A 85 18.70 1.87 10.01
N GLU A 86 17.70 1.79 10.89
CA GLU A 86 17.83 2.24 12.28
C GLU A 86 18.95 1.45 13.01
N ARG A 87 19.04 0.14 12.79
CA ARG A 87 20.09 -0.74 13.33
C ARG A 87 21.49 -0.35 12.87
N LEU A 88 21.62 0.00 11.59
CA LEU A 88 22.89 0.38 10.97
C LEU A 88 23.21 1.88 11.10
N GLN A 89 22.29 2.67 11.65
CA GLN A 89 22.40 4.14 11.77
C GLN A 89 22.65 4.87 10.44
N ILE A 90 22.09 4.34 9.35
CA ILE A 90 22.23 4.90 7.99
C ILE A 90 20.98 5.68 7.56
N ARG A 91 21.12 6.58 6.58
CA ARG A 91 19.99 7.39 6.08
C ARG A 91 19.07 6.61 5.15
N ALA A 92 17.90 7.21 4.88
CA ALA A 92 16.96 6.64 3.93
C ALA A 92 17.54 6.63 2.50
N GLY A 93 17.63 5.45 1.89
CA GLY A 93 18.16 5.27 0.53
C GLY A 93 19.59 4.72 0.46
N GLU A 94 20.26 4.55 1.61
CA GLU A 94 21.65 4.06 1.69
C GLU A 94 21.79 2.55 1.92
N LEU A 95 20.68 1.79 1.91
CA LEU A 95 20.75 0.32 2.04
C LEU A 95 21.45 -0.26 0.81
N THR A 96 22.53 -1.01 1.03
CA THR A 96 23.20 -1.74 -0.06
C THR A 96 22.28 -2.86 -0.58
N PRO A 97 22.45 -3.30 -1.84
CA PRO A 97 21.69 -4.44 -2.38
C PRO A 97 21.79 -5.70 -1.51
N GLU A 98 22.96 -5.95 -0.92
CA GLU A 98 23.21 -7.07 0.00
C GLU A 98 22.38 -6.96 1.28
N GLN A 99 22.26 -5.75 1.85
CA GLN A 99 21.43 -5.51 3.03
C GLN A 99 19.95 -5.65 2.70
N LYS A 100 19.53 -5.19 1.52
CA LYS A 100 18.16 -5.36 1.01
C LYS A 100 17.82 -6.85 0.84
N GLN A 101 18.75 -7.63 0.30
CA GLN A 101 18.62 -9.08 0.18
C GLN A 101 18.47 -9.74 1.56
N LEU A 102 19.31 -9.38 2.53
CA LEU A 102 19.23 -9.91 3.89
C LEU A 102 17.87 -9.62 4.55
N VAL A 103 17.30 -8.44 4.32
CA VAL A 103 15.95 -8.09 4.78
C VAL A 103 14.90 -8.96 4.08
N GLY A 104 15.02 -9.17 2.77
CA GLY A 104 14.15 -10.03 1.99
C GLY A 104 14.18 -11.49 2.46
N GLU A 105 15.35 -12.04 2.73
CA GLU A 105 15.53 -13.40 3.24
C GLU A 105 14.88 -13.58 4.62
N ARG A 106 15.11 -12.63 5.54
CA ARG A 106 14.44 -12.62 6.86
C ARG A 106 12.93 -12.55 6.71
N LEU A 107 12.44 -11.74 5.78
CA LEU A 107 11.00 -11.63 5.49
C LEU A 107 10.45 -12.97 4.99
N LEU A 108 11.10 -13.60 4.01
CA LEU A 108 10.68 -14.90 3.47
C LEU A 108 10.69 -15.99 4.55
N ALA A 109 11.72 -16.04 5.40
CA ALA A 109 11.80 -16.98 6.52
C ALA A 109 10.65 -16.78 7.51
N ARG A 110 10.31 -15.52 7.82
CA ARG A 110 9.15 -15.19 8.67
C ARG A 110 7.83 -15.59 8.01
N LEU A 111 7.69 -15.40 6.71
CA LEU A 111 6.49 -15.73 5.95
C LEU A 111 6.27 -17.24 5.83
N LYS A 112 7.34 -18.04 5.63
CA LYS A 112 7.28 -19.51 5.68
C LYS A 112 6.68 -19.98 7.00
N ASN A 113 7.07 -19.34 8.11
CA ASN A 113 6.68 -19.69 9.48
C ASN A 113 5.40 -18.99 9.99
N SER A 114 4.79 -18.10 9.20
CA SER A 114 3.64 -17.30 9.66
C SER A 114 2.38 -18.16 9.85
N PRO A 115 1.63 -17.99 10.95
CA PRO A 115 0.35 -18.68 11.16
C PRO A 115 -0.71 -18.29 10.12
N ALA A 116 -0.66 -17.07 9.58
CA ALA A 116 -1.54 -16.65 8.49
C ALA A 116 -1.32 -17.50 7.23
N ALA A 117 -0.06 -17.86 6.95
CA ALA A 117 0.31 -18.75 5.86
C ALA A 117 -0.04 -20.23 6.16
N ARG A 118 -0.34 -20.60 7.41
CA ARG A 118 -0.82 -21.94 7.79
C ARG A 118 -2.34 -22.05 7.74
N GLN A 119 -3.06 -20.98 8.07
CA GLN A 119 -4.52 -20.97 8.17
C GLN A 119 -5.23 -20.62 6.86
N ARG A 120 -4.61 -19.78 6.01
CA ARG A 120 -5.18 -19.31 4.73
C ARG A 120 -4.32 -19.66 3.52
N GLY A 121 -3.21 -20.35 3.75
CA GLY A 121 -2.24 -20.72 2.71
C GLY A 121 -2.67 -21.97 1.96
N GLY A 122 -2.74 -21.90 0.63
CA GLY A 122 -2.76 -23.04 -0.28
C GLY A 122 -1.39 -23.75 -0.35
N PRO A 123 -1.20 -24.67 -1.31
CA PRO A 123 0.07 -25.39 -1.46
C PRO A 123 1.23 -24.41 -1.65
N LYS A 124 2.21 -24.47 -0.74
CA LYS A 124 3.37 -23.59 -0.78
C LYS A 124 4.43 -24.19 -1.71
N PRO A 125 4.99 -23.40 -2.63
CA PRO A 125 6.15 -23.84 -3.38
C PRO A 125 7.33 -24.03 -2.40
N GLU A 126 8.16 -25.03 -2.69
CA GLU A 126 9.35 -25.36 -1.90
C GLU A 126 10.32 -24.17 -1.85
N ILE A 127 10.49 -23.53 -3.01
CA ILE A 127 11.27 -22.31 -3.20
C ILE A 127 10.32 -21.16 -3.45
N LEU A 128 10.43 -20.13 -2.61
CA LEU A 128 9.71 -18.86 -2.76
C LEU A 128 10.73 -17.75 -3.03
N ARG A 129 10.50 -16.97 -4.10
CA ARG A 129 11.28 -15.80 -4.49
C ARG A 129 10.49 -14.52 -4.23
N LEU A 130 11.18 -13.48 -3.79
CA LEU A 130 10.65 -12.13 -3.62
C LEU A 130 11.24 -11.22 -4.70
N TYR A 131 10.37 -10.64 -5.52
CA TYR A 131 10.76 -9.68 -6.53
C TYR A 131 10.30 -8.27 -6.17
N GLU A 132 11.16 -7.31 -6.46
CA GLU A 132 10.83 -5.89 -6.43
C GLU A 132 10.75 -5.36 -7.84
N VAL A 133 9.71 -4.58 -8.10
CA VAL A 133 9.50 -3.92 -9.38
C VAL A 133 9.47 -2.43 -9.14
N ASP A 134 10.53 -1.76 -9.58
CA ASP A 134 10.61 -0.31 -9.62
C ASP A 134 9.97 0.20 -10.91
N ILE A 135 9.07 1.16 -10.77
CA ILE A 135 8.45 1.91 -11.84
C ILE A 135 8.89 3.36 -11.67
N SER A 136 9.61 3.91 -12.65
CA SER A 136 10.01 5.31 -12.65
C SER A 136 9.59 6.03 -13.92
N VAL A 137 9.40 7.34 -13.83
CA VAL A 137 9.11 8.19 -14.98
C VAL A 137 10.40 8.91 -15.37
N ARG A 138 10.96 8.56 -16.54
CA ARG A 138 12.12 9.25 -17.13
C ARG A 138 11.78 9.73 -18.54
N GLY A 139 11.96 11.02 -18.80
CA GLY A 139 11.69 11.61 -20.12
C GLY A 139 10.25 11.43 -20.61
N GLY A 140 9.26 11.39 -19.71
CA GLY A 140 7.85 11.16 -20.05
C GLY A 140 7.49 9.71 -20.38
N ARG A 141 8.40 8.76 -20.15
CA ARG A 141 8.15 7.32 -20.33
C ARG A 141 8.23 6.59 -18.99
N PHE A 142 7.44 5.52 -18.88
CA PHE A 142 7.54 4.59 -17.75
C PHE A 142 8.67 3.60 -18.00
N GLU A 143 9.65 3.58 -17.10
CA GLU A 143 10.70 2.57 -17.05
C GLU A 143 10.36 1.57 -15.92
N LYS A 144 10.41 0.28 -16.25
CA LYS A 144 10.17 -0.82 -15.32
C LYS A 144 11.47 -1.59 -15.14
N GLN A 145 11.96 -1.67 -13.91
CA GLN A 145 13.08 -2.53 -13.54
C GLN A 145 12.57 -3.61 -12.58
N THR A 146 13.02 -4.85 -12.77
CA THR A 146 12.64 -5.98 -11.91
C THR A 146 13.89 -6.59 -11.32
N GLU A 147 13.95 -6.65 -10.01
CA GLU A 147 15.09 -7.16 -9.24
C GLU A 147 14.63 -8.34 -8.38
N LEU A 148 15.42 -9.42 -8.40
CA LEU A 148 15.27 -10.49 -7.41
C LEU A 148 15.86 -9.99 -6.09
N VAL A 149 15.01 -9.77 -5.10
CA VAL A 149 15.43 -9.30 -3.78
C VAL A 149 15.92 -10.45 -2.92
N ALA A 150 15.19 -11.56 -2.89
CA ALA A 150 15.56 -12.69 -2.05
C ALA A 150 14.96 -13.99 -2.56
N GLU A 151 15.63 -15.10 -2.23
CA GLU A 151 15.18 -16.46 -2.47
C GLU A 151 15.20 -17.23 -1.16
N SER A 152 14.12 -17.96 -0.88
CA SER A 152 14.07 -18.85 0.27
C SER A 152 14.60 -20.22 -0.09
N ARG A 153 15.75 -20.55 0.46
CA ARG A 153 16.26 -21.91 0.52
C ARG A 153 15.49 -22.74 1.56
#